data_AF-A0A940D993-F1
#
_entry.id   AF-A0A940D993-F1
#
_cell.length_a   1.000
_cell.length_b   1.000
_cell.length_c   1.000
_cell.angle_alpha   90.00
_cell.angle_beta   90.00
_cell.angle_gamma   90.00
#
_symmetry.space_group_name_H-M   'P 1'
#
loop_
_entity.id
_entity.type
_entity.pdbx_description
1 polymer ?
#
loop_
_entity_poly.entity_id
_entity_poly.type
_entity_poly.pdbx_seq_one_letter_code
_entity_poly.pdbx_strand_id
1 'polypeptide(L)'
;MGKYIDELGPRSSRRARRRKTNRVLNILIGIVLLFILLIGGSLFWNNTDDERADSATKLTTKKTNEEQTKSNSDNRLANDDTENAATKEDKTTDTVNNEPKDDVETMDDQDVIVTEGSDDPNVIQTVVKANWEPIGTNQTGEHVSSYDKDSLDWEEKLQAIAYALGVAVDEMTVWYVENGGSPHTAIGTITTSQSSDVYRVYIEWVDEKGWKPTKIELLKENDKANGEE
;
A
#
# COMPACT_ATOMS: atom_id res chain seq x y z
N MET A 1 -7.54 -28.69 -53.19
CA MET A 1 -7.44 -29.90 -52.36
C MET A 1 -6.08 -29.88 -51.67
N GLY A 2 -6.06 -29.70 -50.35
CA GLY A 2 -4.81 -29.45 -49.59
C GLY A 2 -4.26 -28.02 -49.76
N LYS A 3 -3.56 -27.45 -48.77
CA LYS A 3 -3.40 -27.86 -47.35
C LYS A 3 -3.36 -26.61 -46.45
N TYR A 4 -3.84 -26.75 -45.22
CA TYR A 4 -3.54 -25.83 -44.12
C TYR A 4 -2.09 -26.05 -43.64
N ILE A 5 -1.47 -24.98 -43.13
CA ILE A 5 -0.28 -25.02 -42.27
C ILE A 5 -0.36 -23.85 -41.28
N ASP A 6 -0.69 -24.14 -40.03
CA ASP A 6 -0.71 -23.16 -38.95
C ASP A 6 0.72 -22.99 -38.38
N GLU A 7 1.24 -21.76 -38.33
CA GLU A 7 2.57 -21.47 -37.77
C GLU A 7 2.47 -21.01 -36.31
N LEU A 8 2.36 -21.97 -35.40
CA LEU A 8 2.27 -21.74 -33.95
C LEU A 8 3.65 -21.51 -33.32
N GLY A 9 4.04 -20.23 -33.16
CA GLY A 9 5.25 -19.84 -32.44
C GLY A 9 5.25 -20.25 -30.94
N PRO A 10 6.34 -20.83 -30.40
CA PRO A 10 6.34 -21.44 -29.06
C PRO A 10 6.29 -20.42 -27.90
N ARG A 11 5.13 -20.30 -27.26
CA ARG A 11 4.88 -19.48 -26.04
C ARG A 11 5.48 -20.10 -24.76
N SER A 12 6.82 -20.16 -24.61
CA SER A 12 7.47 -20.87 -23.49
C SER A 12 8.56 -20.11 -22.70
N SER A 13 8.29 -18.88 -22.26
CA SER A 13 9.24 -18.09 -21.43
C SER A 13 8.73 -17.72 -20.01
N ARG A 14 7.42 -17.54 -19.80
CA ARG A 14 6.85 -17.05 -18.51
C ARG A 14 7.09 -17.99 -17.31
N ARG A 15 7.32 -19.29 -17.52
CA ARG A 15 7.59 -20.29 -16.43
C ARG A 15 8.99 -20.18 -15.80
N ALA A 16 9.83 -19.23 -16.23
CA ALA A 16 11.17 -19.02 -15.68
C ALA A 16 11.22 -18.12 -14.41
N ARG A 17 10.30 -17.15 -14.24
CA ARG A 17 10.31 -16.23 -13.09
C ARG A 17 9.90 -16.91 -11.78
N ARG A 18 8.85 -17.75 -11.77
CA ARG A 18 8.35 -18.46 -10.57
C ARG A 18 9.33 -19.46 -9.92
N ARG A 19 10.55 -19.66 -10.46
CA ARG A 19 11.65 -20.46 -9.86
C ARG A 19 12.83 -19.60 -9.35
N LYS A 20 12.65 -18.28 -9.26
CA LYS A 20 13.63 -17.33 -8.68
C LYS A 20 13.19 -16.82 -7.30
N THR A 21 11.91 -16.54 -7.10
CA THR A 21 11.32 -16.04 -5.83
C THR A 21 11.73 -16.87 -4.61
N ASN A 22 11.57 -18.18 -4.65
CA ASN A 22 11.91 -19.08 -3.53
C ASN A 22 13.43 -19.08 -3.21
N ARG A 23 14.28 -18.72 -4.18
CA ARG A 23 15.72 -18.51 -3.93
C ARG A 23 16.01 -17.13 -3.34
N VAL A 24 15.28 -16.09 -3.75
CA VAL A 24 15.38 -14.76 -3.13
C VAL A 24 14.97 -14.81 -1.66
N LEU A 25 13.88 -15.50 -1.32
CA LEU A 25 13.42 -15.69 0.06
C LEU A 25 14.50 -16.36 0.93
N ASN A 26 15.09 -17.45 0.45
CA ASN A 26 16.17 -18.16 1.17
C ASN A 26 17.49 -17.36 1.24
N ILE A 27 17.71 -16.39 0.36
CA ILE A 27 18.84 -15.45 0.44
C ILE A 27 18.54 -14.32 1.44
N LEU A 28 17.30 -13.81 1.46
CA LEU A 28 16.87 -12.70 2.32
C LEU A 28 17.03 -13.04 3.80
N ILE A 29 16.62 -14.25 4.22
CA ILE A 29 16.80 -14.71 5.61
C ILE A 29 18.29 -14.81 6.01
N GLY A 30 19.18 -15.17 5.08
CA GLY A 30 20.63 -15.17 5.31
C GLY A 30 21.19 -13.76 5.47
N ILE A 31 20.69 -12.78 4.72
CA ILE A 31 21.05 -11.36 4.83
C ILE A 31 20.56 -10.78 6.18
N VAL A 32 19.34 -11.12 6.62
CA VAL A 32 18.82 -10.70 7.94
C VAL A 32 19.68 -11.25 9.07
N LEU A 33 20.06 -12.53 9.03
CA LEU A 33 20.97 -13.12 10.03
C LEU A 33 22.35 -12.46 10.02
N LEU A 34 22.89 -12.09 8.86
CA LEU A 34 24.14 -11.33 8.75
C LEU A 34 24.02 -9.95 9.43
N PHE A 35 22.94 -9.22 9.19
CA PHE A 35 22.71 -7.91 9.84
C PHE A 35 22.52 -8.04 11.36
N ILE A 36 21.83 -9.07 11.85
CA ILE A 36 21.70 -9.34 13.30
C ILE A 36 23.07 -9.59 13.94
N LEU A 37 23.94 -10.37 13.28
CA LEU A 37 25.31 -10.62 13.76
C LEU A 37 26.19 -9.36 13.72
N LEU A 38 26.03 -8.51 12.69
CA LEU A 38 26.76 -7.24 12.60
C LEU A 38 26.32 -6.24 13.68
N ILE A 39 25.01 -6.08 13.91
CA ILE A 39 24.47 -5.17 14.94
C ILE A 39 24.83 -5.68 16.34
N GLY A 40 24.64 -6.98 16.60
CA GLY A 40 24.99 -7.59 17.88
C GLY A 40 26.50 -7.54 18.16
N GLY A 41 27.34 -7.82 17.16
CA GLY A 41 28.79 -7.73 17.28
C GLY A 41 29.31 -6.30 17.46
N SER A 42 28.73 -5.33 16.75
CA SER A 42 29.09 -3.91 16.87
C SER A 42 28.76 -3.33 18.25
N LEU A 43 27.71 -3.83 18.92
CA LEU A 43 27.40 -3.45 20.30
C LEU A 43 28.45 -3.94 21.30
N PHE A 44 29.01 -5.13 21.10
CA PHE A 44 30.06 -5.66 21.97
C PHE A 44 31.44 -5.03 21.71
N TRP A 45 31.75 -4.59 20.48
CA TRP A 45 33.04 -3.96 20.17
C TRP A 45 33.14 -2.50 20.64
N ASN A 46 32.03 -1.82 20.90
CA ASN A 46 32.03 -0.40 21.29
C ASN A 46 32.21 -0.16 22.80
N ASN A 47 32.27 -1.21 23.62
CA ASN A 47 32.48 -1.12 25.07
C ASN A 47 33.79 -1.82 25.48
N THR A 48 34.92 -1.15 25.24
CA THR A 48 36.20 -1.46 25.89
C THR A 48 36.93 -0.13 26.11
N ASP A 49 36.85 0.39 27.32
CA ASP A 49 37.41 1.68 27.72
C ASP A 49 38.94 1.62 27.86
N ASP A 50 39.61 2.77 27.65
CA ASP A 50 40.81 3.12 28.40
C ASP A 50 40.88 4.65 28.61
N GLU A 51 41.70 5.08 29.57
CA GLU A 51 41.35 6.20 30.45
C GLU A 51 42.14 7.52 30.24
N ARG A 52 41.52 8.63 30.69
CA ARG A 52 42.12 9.91 31.15
C ARG A 52 42.83 10.84 30.15
N ALA A 53 42.37 12.10 30.17
CA ALA A 53 43.18 13.21 30.67
C ALA A 53 42.28 14.32 31.26
N ASP A 54 42.56 14.74 32.50
CA ASP A 54 41.92 15.90 33.13
C ASP A 54 42.73 17.18 32.84
N SER A 55 42.05 18.33 32.70
CA SER A 55 42.67 19.65 32.53
C SER A 55 41.69 20.78 32.85
N ALA A 56 41.41 20.97 34.13
CA ALA A 56 40.69 22.15 34.61
C ALA A 56 41.43 23.46 34.27
N THR A 57 40.72 24.45 33.75
CA THR A 57 41.08 25.87 33.79
C THR A 57 39.83 26.71 34.04
N LYS A 58 40.02 27.88 34.66
CA LYS A 58 39.05 28.57 35.53
C LYS A 58 38.70 29.96 34.95
N LEU A 59 37.75 30.66 35.59
CA LEU A 59 37.47 32.12 35.49
C LEU A 59 36.70 32.55 34.20
N THR A 60 35.70 33.46 34.22
CA THR A 60 35.06 34.22 35.34
C THR A 60 33.60 34.60 35.06
N THR A 61 32.75 34.49 36.10
CA THR A 61 31.58 35.30 36.49
C THR A 61 30.93 36.31 35.50
N LYS A 62 29.60 36.20 35.35
CA LYS A 62 28.69 37.32 35.68
C LYS A 62 27.45 36.82 36.46
N LYS A 63 27.02 37.58 37.48
CA LYS A 63 25.89 37.29 38.39
C LYS A 63 24.54 37.83 37.86
N THR A 64 23.46 37.19 38.34
CA THR A 64 22.10 37.67 38.73
C THR A 64 21.30 36.36 38.95
N ASN A 65 20.99 35.81 40.15
CA ASN A 65 20.55 36.37 41.45
C ASN A 65 19.29 37.24 41.28
N GLU A 66 18.10 36.94 41.82
CA GLU A 66 17.64 35.97 42.85
C GLU A 66 16.67 34.89 42.24
N GLU A 67 16.40 33.69 42.80
CA GLU A 67 15.84 33.28 44.12
C GLU A 67 14.38 33.76 44.35
N GLN A 68 13.43 33.07 45.02
CA GLN A 68 13.22 31.71 45.61
C GLN A 68 11.65 31.53 45.70
N THR A 69 10.94 30.41 45.99
CA THR A 69 11.25 29.08 46.57
C THR A 69 10.19 27.98 46.22
N LYS A 70 10.60 26.70 46.36
CA LYS A 70 10.01 25.49 47.02
C LYS A 70 8.60 25.58 47.66
N SER A 71 7.82 24.50 47.85
CA SER A 71 8.14 23.07 48.13
C SER A 71 7.08 22.14 47.50
N ASN A 72 7.29 20.92 47.00
CA ASN A 72 8.18 19.76 47.31
C ASN A 72 7.67 18.80 48.42
N SER A 73 7.82 17.48 48.17
CA SER A 73 7.58 16.28 49.02
C SER A 73 6.11 15.87 49.29
N ASP A 74 5.74 14.59 49.46
CA ASP A 74 6.37 13.29 49.09
C ASP A 74 5.40 12.08 49.29
N ASN A 75 5.80 10.87 48.84
CA ASN A 75 5.32 9.53 49.27
C ASN A 75 3.82 9.13 49.07
N ARG A 76 3.41 7.84 49.16
CA ARG A 76 3.92 6.53 48.65
C ARG A 76 2.97 5.38 49.08
N LEU A 77 3.00 4.24 48.36
CA LEU A 77 2.51 2.89 48.78
C LEU A 77 0.97 2.75 48.99
N ALA A 78 0.29 1.60 48.84
CA ALA A 78 0.52 0.27 48.22
C ALA A 78 -0.87 -0.46 48.13
N ASN A 79 -1.09 -1.63 47.53
CA ASN A 79 -0.20 -2.62 46.90
C ASN A 79 -0.62 -2.90 45.42
N ASP A 80 -1.31 -3.96 44.94
CA ASP A 80 -1.71 -5.26 45.52
C ASP A 80 -1.92 -6.38 44.44
N ASP A 81 -1.98 -7.64 44.87
CA ASP A 81 -1.91 -8.88 44.05
C ASP A 81 -3.28 -9.33 43.43
N THR A 82 -3.37 -10.12 42.34
CA THR A 82 -2.91 -11.53 42.27
C THR A 82 -2.71 -12.14 40.85
N GLU A 83 -1.87 -13.17 40.83
CA GLU A 83 -1.42 -14.04 39.73
C GLU A 83 -2.51 -14.92 39.06
N ASN A 84 -2.25 -15.39 37.82
CA ASN A 84 -1.82 -16.79 37.57
C ASN A 84 -1.19 -16.94 36.16
N ALA A 85 -0.50 -18.05 35.87
CA ALA A 85 0.39 -18.22 34.71
C ALA A 85 0.38 -19.63 34.06
N ALA A 86 1.35 -19.88 33.16
CA ALA A 86 1.84 -21.18 32.65
C ALA A 86 1.18 -21.84 31.41
N THR A 87 1.52 -21.34 30.23
CA THR A 87 2.39 -22.02 29.22
C THR A 87 2.33 -23.55 29.03
N LYS A 88 2.14 -24.03 27.78
CA LYS A 88 3.06 -25.00 27.11
C LYS A 88 2.83 -25.26 25.61
N GLU A 89 3.92 -25.69 24.96
CA GLU A 89 4.07 -26.24 23.59
C GLU A 89 3.61 -27.73 23.54
N ASP A 90 3.59 -28.50 22.44
CA ASP A 90 4.40 -28.49 21.20
C ASP A 90 3.73 -29.25 20.00
N LYS A 91 4.42 -29.28 18.84
CA LYS A 91 4.37 -30.13 17.60
C LYS A 91 3.54 -31.45 17.63
N THR A 92 3.10 -32.06 16.50
CA THR A 92 3.69 -32.13 15.13
C THR A 92 2.65 -32.50 14.02
N THR A 93 3.14 -32.60 12.78
CA THR A 93 2.59 -33.00 11.44
C THR A 93 1.58 -34.19 11.38
N ASP A 94 0.81 -34.47 10.29
CA ASP A 94 1.22 -34.59 8.86
C ASP A 94 0.12 -34.48 7.76
N THR A 95 0.49 -33.80 6.66
CA THR A 95 0.31 -34.11 5.20
C THR A 95 -1.01 -34.66 4.58
N VAL A 96 -1.55 -33.97 3.54
CA VAL A 96 -1.89 -34.48 2.15
C VAL A 96 -2.59 -33.39 1.28
N ASN A 97 -2.30 -33.36 -0.05
CA ASN A 97 -2.90 -32.63 -1.20
C ASN A 97 -3.37 -31.15 -1.06
N ASN A 98 -2.91 -30.17 -1.85
CA ASN A 98 -2.69 -30.05 -3.31
C ASN A 98 -3.95 -29.70 -4.14
N GLU A 99 -4.43 -28.45 -4.01
CA GLU A 99 -5.04 -27.66 -5.09
C GLU A 99 -4.84 -26.16 -4.74
N PRO A 100 -4.59 -25.24 -5.70
CA PRO A 100 -4.50 -23.82 -5.39
C PRO A 100 -5.89 -23.24 -5.13
N LYS A 101 -6.08 -22.67 -3.95
CA LYS A 101 -7.28 -21.91 -3.60
C LYS A 101 -7.31 -20.62 -4.45
N ASP A 102 -8.30 -20.51 -5.34
CA ASP A 102 -8.73 -19.20 -5.84
C ASP A 102 -9.50 -18.49 -4.72
N ASP A 103 -8.76 -17.95 -3.74
CA ASP A 103 -9.31 -17.00 -2.75
C ASP A 103 -9.41 -15.60 -3.37
N VAL A 104 -10.14 -15.52 -4.48
CA VAL A 104 -10.88 -14.30 -4.84
C VAL A 104 -12.18 -14.40 -4.05
N GLU A 105 -12.39 -13.51 -3.09
CA GLU A 105 -13.66 -13.48 -2.36
C GLU A 105 -14.80 -13.22 -3.35
N THR A 106 -15.60 -14.26 -3.59
CA THR A 106 -16.70 -14.25 -4.55
C THR A 106 -17.88 -13.47 -3.96
N MET A 107 -17.79 -12.14 -3.99
CA MET A 107 -18.95 -11.26 -3.74
C MET A 107 -20.06 -11.58 -4.73
N ASP A 108 -21.30 -11.58 -4.25
CA ASP A 108 -22.49 -12.13 -4.93
C ASP A 108 -22.57 -11.75 -6.43
N ASP A 109 -22.28 -12.75 -7.29
CA ASP A 109 -21.66 -12.54 -8.60
C ASP A 109 -22.69 -12.40 -9.75
N GLN A 110 -23.80 -11.72 -9.48
CA GLN A 110 -24.85 -11.42 -10.48
C GLN A 110 -24.86 -9.97 -10.96
N ASP A 111 -24.18 -9.06 -10.25
CA ASP A 111 -24.09 -7.63 -10.57
C ASP A 111 -22.77 -7.22 -11.26
N VAL A 112 -21.83 -8.16 -11.46
CA VAL A 112 -20.52 -7.91 -12.08
C VAL A 112 -20.54 -8.34 -13.54
N ILE A 113 -20.22 -7.41 -14.45
CA ILE A 113 -20.04 -7.67 -15.88
C ILE A 113 -18.57 -7.56 -16.22
N VAL A 114 -17.96 -8.68 -16.62
CA VAL A 114 -16.57 -8.75 -17.10
C VAL A 114 -16.57 -8.95 -18.62
N THR A 115 -15.76 -8.16 -19.32
CA THR A 115 -15.53 -8.27 -20.77
C THR A 115 -14.03 -8.35 -21.05
N GLU A 116 -13.61 -9.26 -21.94
CA GLU A 116 -12.23 -9.36 -22.41
C GLU A 116 -12.00 -8.37 -23.57
N GLY A 117 -11.08 -7.42 -23.37
CA GLY A 117 -10.77 -6.34 -24.29
C GLY A 117 -11.81 -5.21 -24.35
N SER A 118 -11.49 -4.18 -25.12
CA SER A 118 -12.41 -3.12 -25.55
C SER A 118 -11.97 -2.59 -26.92
N ASP A 119 -12.55 -1.49 -27.41
CA ASP A 119 -12.10 -0.79 -28.62
C ASP A 119 -10.68 -0.17 -28.46
N ASP A 120 -10.18 0.00 -27.23
CA ASP A 120 -8.82 0.46 -26.95
C ASP A 120 -7.82 -0.72 -27.02
N PRO A 121 -6.83 -0.70 -27.94
CA PRO A 121 -5.84 -1.77 -28.05
C PRO A 121 -4.91 -1.91 -26.83
N ASN A 122 -4.89 -0.98 -25.88
CA ASN A 122 -4.20 -1.13 -24.59
C ASN A 122 -5.02 -1.95 -23.57
N VAL A 123 -6.35 -2.05 -23.68
CA VAL A 123 -7.18 -2.74 -22.67
C VAL A 123 -7.06 -4.27 -22.77
N ILE A 124 -6.80 -4.94 -21.64
CA ILE A 124 -6.89 -6.40 -21.47
C ILE A 124 -8.32 -6.82 -21.17
N GLN A 125 -8.95 -6.14 -20.20
CA GLN A 125 -10.21 -6.55 -19.58
C GLN A 125 -10.94 -5.30 -19.08
N THR A 126 -12.26 -5.27 -19.23
CA THR A 126 -13.14 -4.24 -18.69
C THR A 126 -14.07 -4.87 -17.66
N VAL A 127 -14.26 -4.21 -16.52
CA VAL A 127 -15.18 -4.60 -15.45
C VAL A 127 -16.17 -3.46 -15.20
N VAL A 128 -17.46 -3.78 -15.16
CA VAL A 128 -18.54 -2.86 -14.79
C VAL A 128 -19.39 -3.54 -13.72
N LYS A 129 -19.68 -2.85 -12.61
CA LYS A 129 -20.52 -3.37 -11.52
C LYS A 129 -21.80 -2.56 -11.39
N ALA A 130 -22.95 -3.22 -11.40
CA ALA A 130 -24.26 -2.55 -11.32
C ALA A 130 -24.53 -1.91 -9.95
N ASN A 131 -23.87 -2.40 -8.89
CA ASN A 131 -24.06 -1.98 -7.50
C ASN A 131 -22.94 -1.08 -6.93
N TRP A 132 -22.18 -0.37 -7.77
CA TRP A 132 -21.30 0.70 -7.30
C TRP A 132 -22.11 1.92 -6.83
N GLU A 133 -21.97 2.26 -5.55
CA GLU A 133 -22.59 3.46 -4.96
C GLU A 133 -21.61 4.65 -4.94
N PRO A 134 -22.10 5.90 -4.87
CA PRO A 134 -21.26 7.06 -4.59
C PRO A 134 -20.66 6.97 -3.19
N ILE A 135 -19.40 7.38 -3.01
CA ILE A 135 -18.69 7.25 -1.72
C ILE A 135 -19.17 8.24 -0.62
N GLY A 136 -20.08 9.16 -0.95
CA GLY A 136 -20.39 10.34 -0.14
C GLY A 136 -19.55 11.55 -0.54
N THR A 137 -19.88 12.72 -0.01
CA THR A 137 -19.06 13.93 -0.16
C THR A 137 -19.27 14.87 1.02
N ASN A 138 -18.24 15.68 1.32
CA ASN A 138 -18.35 16.81 2.26
C ASN A 138 -18.38 18.18 1.53
N GLN A 139 -18.41 18.19 0.19
CA GLN A 139 -18.54 19.40 -0.61
C GLN A 139 -19.94 20.02 -0.47
N THR A 140 -20.05 21.34 -0.70
CA THR A 140 -21.32 22.07 -0.62
C THR A 140 -21.42 23.12 -1.72
N GLY A 141 -22.64 23.33 -2.24
CA GLY A 141 -22.87 24.19 -3.40
C GLY A 141 -22.73 23.46 -4.74
N GLU A 142 -22.64 24.21 -5.82
CA GLU A 142 -22.47 23.66 -7.17
C GLU A 142 -21.08 23.03 -7.33
N HIS A 143 -21.02 21.78 -7.79
CA HIS A 143 -19.77 21.03 -7.93
C HIS A 143 -18.88 21.61 -9.04
N VAL A 144 -17.59 21.79 -8.71
CA VAL A 144 -16.56 22.24 -9.66
C VAL A 144 -15.37 21.28 -9.55
N SER A 145 -15.18 20.43 -10.56
CA SER A 145 -14.11 19.43 -10.54
C SER A 145 -12.71 20.06 -10.49
N SER A 146 -11.98 19.74 -9.43
CA SER A 146 -10.60 20.14 -9.17
C SER A 146 -9.61 19.02 -9.50
N TYR A 147 -8.41 19.41 -9.92
CA TYR A 147 -7.24 18.54 -10.09
C TYR A 147 -6.05 18.98 -9.22
N ASP A 148 -6.30 19.89 -8.27
CA ASP A 148 -5.36 20.26 -7.21
C ASP A 148 -5.28 19.14 -6.17
N LYS A 149 -4.07 18.63 -5.93
CA LYS A 149 -3.80 17.47 -5.06
C LYS A 149 -4.14 17.71 -3.59
N ASP A 150 -4.15 18.98 -3.16
CA ASP A 150 -4.49 19.38 -1.79
C ASP A 150 -6.00 19.69 -1.62
N SER A 151 -6.82 19.48 -2.66
CA SER A 151 -8.26 19.75 -2.63
C SER A 151 -9.11 18.54 -2.23
N LEU A 152 -10.19 18.78 -1.48
CA LEU A 152 -11.17 17.75 -1.08
C LEU A 152 -11.71 16.95 -2.28
N ASP A 153 -11.97 17.63 -3.40
CA ASP A 153 -12.47 17.00 -4.62
C ASP A 153 -11.42 16.11 -5.31
N TRP A 154 -10.12 16.27 -5.03
CA TRP A 154 -9.09 15.30 -5.43
C TRP A 154 -9.06 14.10 -4.48
N GLU A 155 -9.14 14.32 -3.17
CA GLU A 155 -9.20 13.24 -2.18
C GLU A 155 -10.40 12.31 -2.44
N GLU A 156 -11.60 12.88 -2.66
CA GLU A 156 -12.83 12.12 -2.95
C GLU A 156 -12.73 11.34 -4.28
N LYS A 157 -11.97 11.81 -5.28
CA LYS A 157 -11.66 11.00 -6.49
C LYS A 157 -10.81 9.79 -6.14
N LEU A 158 -9.74 9.97 -5.36
CA LEU A 158 -8.84 8.87 -5.00
C LEU A 158 -9.55 7.84 -4.11
N GLN A 159 -10.39 8.29 -3.18
CA GLN A 159 -11.25 7.42 -2.37
C GLN A 159 -12.21 6.59 -3.25
N ALA A 160 -12.83 7.20 -4.28
CA ALA A 160 -13.71 6.48 -5.21
C ALA A 160 -12.96 5.47 -6.09
N ILE A 161 -11.74 5.81 -6.53
CA ILE A 161 -10.86 4.89 -7.28
C ILE A 161 -10.44 3.69 -6.42
N ALA A 162 -10.08 3.93 -5.16
CA ALA A 162 -9.73 2.90 -4.18
C ALA A 162 -10.93 1.96 -3.88
N TYR A 163 -12.12 2.53 -3.65
CA TYR A 163 -13.38 1.79 -3.47
C TYR A 163 -13.73 0.91 -4.67
N ALA A 164 -13.51 1.39 -5.90
CA ALA A 164 -13.75 0.61 -7.12
C ALA A 164 -12.90 -0.68 -7.15
N LEU A 165 -11.65 -0.59 -6.69
CA LEU A 165 -10.63 -1.63 -6.75
C LEU A 165 -10.55 -2.51 -5.49
N GLY A 166 -11.22 -2.12 -4.40
CA GLY A 166 -11.18 -2.85 -3.12
C GLY A 166 -9.84 -2.77 -2.37
N VAL A 167 -9.07 -1.70 -2.57
CA VAL A 167 -7.76 -1.46 -1.94
C VAL A 167 -7.78 -0.20 -1.07
N ALA A 168 -6.80 -0.01 -0.20
CA ALA A 168 -6.64 1.27 0.50
C ALA A 168 -5.98 2.34 -0.39
N VAL A 169 -6.20 3.64 -0.10
CA VAL A 169 -5.67 4.75 -0.91
C VAL A 169 -4.14 4.80 -0.87
N ASP A 170 -3.54 4.47 0.26
CA ASP A 170 -2.08 4.36 0.46
C ASP A 170 -1.48 3.08 -0.15
N GLU A 171 -2.31 2.12 -0.56
CA GLU A 171 -1.91 1.00 -1.42
C GLU A 171 -1.93 1.35 -2.92
N MET A 172 -2.23 2.60 -3.31
CA MET A 172 -2.24 3.02 -4.71
C MET A 172 -1.08 3.96 -5.06
N THR A 173 -0.35 3.63 -6.13
CA THR A 173 0.46 4.61 -6.87
C THR A 173 -0.41 5.24 -7.94
N VAL A 174 -0.73 6.52 -7.77
CA VAL A 174 -1.46 7.32 -8.76
C VAL A 174 -0.47 7.83 -9.81
N TRP A 175 -0.72 7.52 -11.08
CA TRP A 175 0.11 7.99 -12.21
C TRP A 175 -0.47 9.23 -12.87
N TYR A 176 -1.80 9.27 -13.03
CA TYR A 176 -2.50 10.42 -13.62
C TYR A 176 -3.97 10.40 -13.21
N VAL A 177 -4.57 11.58 -13.03
CA VAL A 177 -6.03 11.74 -12.91
C VAL A 177 -6.44 12.88 -13.81
N GLU A 178 -7.39 12.63 -14.71
CA GLU A 178 -7.77 13.56 -15.78
C GLU A 178 -9.28 13.69 -15.95
N ASN A 179 -9.71 14.64 -16.77
CA ASN A 179 -11.11 14.85 -17.06
C ASN A 179 -11.67 13.78 -18.02
N GLY A 180 -12.79 13.17 -17.65
CA GLY A 180 -13.42 12.08 -18.39
C GLY A 180 -14.27 12.52 -19.60
N GLY A 181 -14.22 13.80 -19.98
CA GLY A 181 -15.00 14.39 -21.09
C GLY A 181 -16.13 15.33 -20.65
N SER A 182 -16.31 15.53 -19.35
CA SER A 182 -17.27 16.48 -18.76
C SER A 182 -16.83 16.95 -17.37
N PRO A 183 -17.36 18.07 -16.83
CA PRO A 183 -17.08 18.51 -15.46
C PRO A 183 -17.42 17.49 -14.36
N HIS A 184 -18.31 16.55 -14.64
CA HIS A 184 -18.81 15.56 -13.68
C HIS A 184 -18.22 14.16 -13.91
N THR A 185 -17.10 14.05 -14.63
CA THR A 185 -16.44 12.78 -14.95
C THR A 185 -14.93 12.90 -14.83
N ALA A 186 -14.28 11.91 -14.21
CA ALA A 186 -12.83 11.83 -14.14
C ALA A 186 -12.35 10.40 -14.39
N ILE A 187 -11.08 10.28 -14.79
CA ILE A 187 -10.40 9.01 -15.08
C ILE A 187 -9.09 9.00 -14.31
N GLY A 188 -8.84 7.95 -13.52
CA GLY A 188 -7.58 7.73 -12.82
C GLY A 188 -6.82 6.53 -13.36
N THR A 189 -5.55 6.72 -13.75
CA THR A 189 -4.61 5.63 -14.05
C THR A 189 -3.74 5.36 -12.83
N ILE A 190 -3.82 4.15 -12.27
CA ILE A 190 -3.15 3.75 -11.02
C ILE A 190 -2.49 2.37 -11.15
N THR A 191 -1.53 2.07 -10.27
CA THR A 191 -1.07 0.68 -9.97
C THR A 191 -1.13 0.42 -8.48
N THR A 192 -1.41 -0.82 -8.04
CA THR A 192 -1.58 -1.15 -6.60
C THR A 192 -0.32 -1.76 -5.99
N SER A 193 -0.09 -1.59 -4.69
CA SER A 193 1.06 -2.19 -3.97
C SER A 193 1.08 -3.72 -4.03
N GLN A 194 -0.08 -4.35 -4.28
CA GLN A 194 -0.24 -5.80 -4.39
C GLN A 194 0.11 -6.35 -5.79
N SER A 195 0.15 -5.51 -6.85
CA SER A 195 0.28 -5.96 -8.23
C SER A 195 1.06 -5.00 -9.13
N SER A 196 1.81 -5.51 -10.10
CA SER A 196 2.41 -4.65 -11.15
C SER A 196 1.42 -4.30 -12.27
N ASP A 197 0.12 -4.46 -12.00
CA ASP A 197 -0.95 -4.38 -12.98
C ASP A 197 -1.54 -2.96 -12.96
N VAL A 198 -1.86 -2.46 -14.15
CA VAL A 198 -2.20 -1.05 -14.39
C VAL A 198 -3.70 -0.95 -14.60
N TYR A 199 -4.37 -0.15 -13.77
CA TYR A 199 -5.81 0.03 -13.79
C TYR A 199 -6.16 1.44 -14.23
N ARG A 200 -7.12 1.58 -15.15
CA ARG A 200 -7.78 2.84 -15.50
C ARG A 200 -9.20 2.79 -14.95
N VAL A 201 -9.49 3.61 -13.95
CA VAL A 201 -10.78 3.66 -13.25
C VAL A 201 -11.53 4.92 -13.65
N TYR A 202 -12.78 4.74 -14.04
CA TYR A 202 -13.69 5.80 -14.49
C TYR A 202 -14.68 6.11 -13.37
N ILE A 203 -14.78 7.38 -12.99
CA ILE A 203 -15.65 7.88 -11.93
C ILE A 203 -16.53 9.02 -12.44
N GLU A 204 -17.78 9.04 -11.96
CA GLU A 204 -18.80 10.03 -12.27
C GLU A 204 -19.23 10.71 -10.96
N TRP A 205 -19.37 12.03 -10.98
CA TRP A 205 -19.92 12.79 -9.86
C TRP A 205 -21.44 12.63 -9.82
N VAL A 206 -21.97 12.24 -8.66
CA VAL A 206 -23.41 12.22 -8.40
C VAL A 206 -23.72 13.34 -7.42
N ASP A 207 -24.62 14.23 -7.83
CA ASP A 207 -24.94 15.44 -7.08
C ASP A 207 -25.42 15.16 -5.65
N GLU A 208 -24.96 15.98 -4.71
CA GLU A 208 -25.05 15.81 -3.24
C GLU A 208 -24.56 14.45 -2.67
N LYS A 209 -23.93 13.59 -3.49
CA LYS A 209 -23.52 12.21 -3.11
C LYS A 209 -22.07 11.86 -3.40
N GLY A 210 -21.35 12.68 -4.15
CA GLY A 210 -19.93 12.50 -4.41
C GLY A 210 -19.58 11.60 -5.60
N TRP A 211 -18.32 11.21 -5.69
CA TRP A 211 -17.79 10.40 -6.79
C TRP A 211 -18.24 8.93 -6.69
N LYS A 212 -18.63 8.36 -7.84
CA LYS A 212 -19.14 6.99 -7.99
C LYS A 212 -18.38 6.28 -9.13
N PRO A 213 -17.83 5.08 -8.91
CA PRO A 213 -17.25 4.28 -10.00
C PRO A 213 -18.27 3.89 -11.08
N THR A 214 -17.80 3.79 -12.32
CA THR A 214 -18.63 3.44 -13.50
C THR A 214 -18.01 2.37 -14.38
N LYS A 215 -16.67 2.28 -14.44
CA LYS A 215 -15.94 1.28 -15.22
C LYS A 215 -14.51 1.14 -14.67
N ILE A 216 -13.97 -0.07 -14.68
CA ILE A 216 -12.54 -0.36 -14.49
C ILE A 216 -12.01 -1.00 -15.76
N GLU A 217 -10.81 -0.62 -16.20
CA GLU A 217 -10.07 -1.28 -17.27
C GLU A 217 -8.69 -1.70 -16.78
N LEU A 218 -8.33 -2.96 -17.02
CA LEU A 218 -6.97 -3.47 -16.85
C LEU A 218 -6.20 -3.23 -18.15
N LEU A 219 -5.04 -2.56 -18.08
CA LEU A 219 -4.23 -2.19 -19.25
C LEU A 219 -3.04 -3.15 -19.48
N LYS A 220 -2.53 -3.19 -20.72
CA LYS A 220 -1.34 -3.96 -21.13
C LYS A 220 -0.05 -3.27 -20.72
N GLU A 221 -0.04 -1.94 -20.76
CA GLU A 221 1.05 -1.09 -20.31
C GLU A 221 0.55 0.27 -19.81
N ASN A 222 1.35 0.95 -18.99
CA ASN A 222 0.99 2.26 -18.45
C ASN A 222 1.33 3.37 -19.46
N ASP A 223 0.33 3.78 -20.24
CA ASP A 223 0.43 4.89 -21.20
C ASP A 223 0.60 6.27 -20.55
N LYS A 224 0.39 6.39 -19.23
CA LYS A 224 0.63 7.61 -18.44
C LYS A 224 2.00 7.64 -17.75
N ALA A 225 2.82 6.58 -17.83
CA ALA A 225 4.10 6.48 -17.11
C ALA A 225 5.15 7.56 -17.48
N ASN A 226 4.97 8.25 -18.61
CA ASN A 226 5.85 9.33 -19.08
C ASN A 226 5.10 10.68 -19.23
N GLY A 227 3.95 10.84 -18.58
CA GLY A 227 3.23 12.11 -18.57
C GLY A 227 3.91 13.12 -17.66
N GLU A 228 4.45 14.20 -18.24
CA GLU A 228 4.73 15.44 -17.50
C GLU A 228 3.39 16.15 -17.20
N GLU A 229 3.33 16.90 -16.10
CA GLU A 229 2.11 17.55 -15.56
C GLU A 229 1.71 18.83 -16.31
#